data_AF-A0A2P2JHQ5-F1
#
_entry.id   AF-A0A2P2JHQ5-F1
#
_cell.length_a   1.000
_cell.length_b   1.000
_cell.length_c   1.000
_cell.angle_alpha   90.00
_cell.angle_beta   90.00
_cell.angle_gamma   90.00
#
_symmetry.space_group_name_H-M   'P 1'
#
loop_
_entity.id
_entity.type
_entity.pdbx_description
1 polymer ?
#
loop_
_entity_poly.entity_id
_entity_poly.type
_entity_poly.pdbx_seq_one_letter_code
_entity_poly.pdbx_strand_id
1 'polypeptide(L)'
;MNGSKQPERPPVLTPPDAEPSRWPNTRKLGEGEMVFSIFKDFFMSGIKKTDPGAAITAIYQFNRTDHLGKARHDVFEKQIELTTNQRGASNMVFAWHGTSAQRVEGILARGFTTLNNVPLLGYFGSGVYLSPLGLPHLG
;
A
#
# COMPACT_ATOMS: atom_id res chain seq x y z
N MET A 1 -54.17 -15.05 18.78
CA MET A 1 -52.93 -15.24 18.00
C MET A 1 -52.20 -13.91 17.99
N ASN A 2 -51.21 -13.73 18.87
CA ASN A 2 -50.44 -12.49 18.95
C ASN A 2 -49.21 -12.61 18.05
N GLY A 3 -49.17 -11.81 16.98
CA GLY A 3 -48.04 -11.71 16.07
C GLY A 3 -46.96 -10.80 16.67
N SER A 4 -45.80 -11.37 16.96
CA SER A 4 -44.61 -10.63 17.40
C SER A 4 -44.02 -9.84 16.21
N LYS A 5 -44.05 -8.51 16.27
CA LYS A 5 -43.26 -7.66 15.35
C LYS A 5 -41.78 -7.76 15.72
N GLN A 6 -40.93 -8.11 14.76
CA GLN A 6 -39.48 -7.92 14.89
C GLN A 6 -39.14 -6.43 14.95
N PRO A 7 -38.16 -6.00 15.78
CA PRO A 7 -37.70 -4.64 15.75
C PRO A 7 -36.84 -4.40 14.50
N GLU A 8 -37.17 -3.36 13.73
CA GLU A 8 -36.36 -2.90 12.61
C GLU A 8 -34.97 -2.46 13.09
N ARG A 9 -33.94 -2.90 12.37
CA ARG A 9 -32.55 -2.47 12.61
C ARG A 9 -32.45 -0.97 12.29
N PRO A 10 -31.86 -0.15 13.18
CA PRO A 10 -31.66 1.26 12.87
C PRO A 10 -30.72 1.42 11.66
N PRO A 11 -30.93 2.44 10.81
CA PRO A 11 -30.07 2.72 9.68
C PRO A 11 -28.65 2.96 10.17
N VAL A 12 -27.68 2.26 9.56
CA VAL A 12 -26.26 2.55 9.77
C VAL A 12 -26.01 3.96 9.25
N LEU A 13 -25.80 4.90 10.17
CA LEU A 13 -25.39 6.27 9.85
C LEU A 13 -23.92 6.22 9.40
N THR A 14 -23.68 6.06 8.11
CA THR A 14 -22.39 6.46 7.53
C THR A 14 -22.33 7.98 7.54
N PRO A 15 -21.28 8.61 8.14
CA PRO A 15 -21.10 10.04 8.02
C PRO A 15 -21.03 10.42 6.53
N PRO A 16 -21.81 11.40 6.07
CA PRO A 16 -21.55 12.02 4.78
C PRO A 16 -20.20 12.75 4.88
N ASP A 17 -19.47 12.80 3.78
CA ASP A 17 -18.27 13.65 3.60
C ASP A 17 -16.90 13.02 3.89
N ALA A 18 -16.79 11.69 3.90
CA ALA A 18 -15.53 11.07 3.49
C ALA A 18 -15.51 11.02 1.96
N GLU A 19 -14.97 12.06 1.32
CA GLU A 19 -14.64 12.03 -0.11
C GLU A 19 -13.99 10.67 -0.41
N PRO A 20 -14.56 9.85 -1.31
CA PRO A 20 -14.00 8.54 -1.58
C PRO A 20 -12.57 8.77 -2.04
N SER A 21 -11.62 8.17 -1.30
CA SER A 21 -10.22 8.24 -1.68
C SER A 21 -10.12 7.86 -3.16
N ARG A 22 -9.43 8.67 -3.96
CA ARG A 22 -9.09 8.35 -5.35
C ARG A 22 -8.51 6.93 -5.48
N TRP A 23 -7.94 6.42 -4.40
CA TRP A 23 -7.28 5.13 -4.33
C TRP A 23 -8.15 4.08 -3.63
N PRO A 24 -8.46 2.94 -4.28
CA PRO A 24 -9.34 1.92 -3.71
C PRO A 24 -8.72 1.31 -2.46
N ASN A 25 -9.57 1.02 -1.46
CA ASN A 25 -9.16 0.39 -0.20
C ASN A 25 -8.02 1.14 0.52
N THR A 26 -8.04 2.48 0.50
CA THR A 26 -7.04 3.27 1.22
C THR A 26 -7.67 4.27 2.19
N ARG A 27 -6.90 4.66 3.20
CA ARG A 27 -7.18 5.80 4.07
C ARG A 27 -6.07 6.83 3.90
N LYS A 28 -6.43 8.11 3.75
CA LYS A 28 -5.44 9.20 3.82
C LYS A 28 -4.95 9.32 5.26
N LEU A 29 -3.63 9.36 5.45
CA LEU A 29 -3.02 9.60 6.76
C LEU A 29 -2.99 11.10 7.04
N GLY A 30 -3.32 11.48 8.27
CA GLY A 30 -3.17 12.83 8.79
C GLY A 30 -1.72 13.14 9.19
N GLU A 31 -1.33 14.42 9.11
CA GLU A 31 0.06 14.83 9.41
C GLU A 31 0.47 14.60 10.86
N GLY A 32 -0.49 14.53 11.79
CA GLY A 32 -0.25 14.21 13.20
C GLY A 32 -0.08 12.72 13.49
N GLU A 33 -0.29 11.83 12.52
CA GLU A 33 -0.14 10.40 12.73
C GLU A 33 1.34 10.00 12.72
N MET A 34 1.78 9.22 13.70
CA MET A 34 3.18 8.75 13.78
C MET A 34 3.63 8.05 12.48
N VAL A 35 2.74 7.25 11.88
CA VAL A 35 3.01 6.54 10.62
C VAL A 35 3.25 7.52 9.48
N PHE A 36 2.53 8.65 9.44
CA PHE A 36 2.77 9.69 8.45
C PHE A 36 4.19 10.26 8.58
N SER A 37 4.60 10.65 9.79
CA SER A 37 5.92 11.21 10.05
C SER A 37 7.04 10.25 9.69
N ILE A 38 6.93 8.97 10.07
CA ILE A 38 7.93 7.95 9.77
C ILE A 38 8.16 7.82 8.25
N PHE A 39 7.09 7.62 7.48
CA PHE A 39 7.24 7.45 6.02
C PHE A 39 7.64 8.74 5.32
N LYS A 40 7.17 9.89 5.82
CA LYS A 40 7.61 11.21 5.34
C LYS A 40 9.12 11.37 5.52
N ASP A 41 9.64 11.09 6.71
CA ASP A 41 11.06 11.30 7.00
C ASP A 41 11.96 10.36 6.18
N PHE A 42 11.59 9.07 6.09
CA PHE A 42 12.32 8.12 5.23
C PHE A 42 12.35 8.57 3.77
N PHE A 43 11.19 8.89 3.19
CA PHE A 43 11.11 9.31 1.80
C PHE A 43 11.87 10.63 1.55
N MET A 44 11.65 11.64 2.39
CA MET A 44 12.22 12.97 2.23
C MET A 44 13.74 12.98 2.41
N SER A 45 14.28 12.17 3.33
CA SER A 45 15.73 12.03 3.53
C SER A 45 16.46 11.52 2.28
N GLY A 46 15.78 10.70 1.47
CA GLY A 46 16.31 10.13 0.25
C GLY A 46 16.08 11.03 -0.97
N ILE A 47 14.84 11.49 -1.18
CA ILE A 47 14.48 12.22 -2.41
C ILE A 47 15.12 13.60 -2.49
N LYS A 48 15.28 14.30 -1.36
CA LYS A 48 15.87 15.66 -1.32
C LYS A 48 17.31 15.73 -1.79
N LYS A 49 18.01 14.59 -1.82
CA LYS A 49 19.37 14.48 -2.35
C LYS A 49 19.40 14.67 -3.87
N THR A 50 18.30 14.36 -4.56
CA THR A 50 18.17 14.41 -6.02
C THR A 50 17.24 15.53 -6.47
N ASP A 51 16.16 15.76 -5.72
CA ASP A 51 15.21 16.85 -5.94
C ASP A 51 14.97 17.61 -4.62
N PRO A 52 15.73 18.70 -4.37
CA PRO A 52 15.54 19.53 -3.19
C PRO A 52 14.16 20.18 -3.09
N GLY A 53 13.45 20.33 -4.22
CA GLY A 53 12.12 20.94 -4.30
C GLY A 53 10.96 19.96 -4.07
N ALA A 54 11.25 18.66 -3.95
CA ALA A 54 10.24 17.64 -3.73
C ALA A 54 9.41 17.90 -2.46
N ALA A 55 8.09 17.71 -2.58
CA ALA A 55 7.15 17.83 -1.48
C ALA A 55 6.17 16.65 -1.47
N ILE A 56 5.81 16.19 -0.27
CA ILE A 56 4.76 15.19 -0.10
C ILE A 56 3.40 15.88 -0.10
N THR A 57 2.53 15.50 -1.03
CA THR A 57 1.17 16.05 -1.14
C THR A 57 0.15 15.25 -0.33
N ALA A 58 0.36 13.95 -0.17
CA ALA A 58 -0.44 13.07 0.65
C ALA A 58 0.28 11.74 0.89
N ILE A 59 -0.07 11.06 1.98
CA ILE A 59 0.28 9.67 2.23
C ILE A 59 -1.02 8.89 2.43
N TYR A 60 -1.15 7.79 1.69
CA TYR A 60 -2.29 6.90 1.78
C TYR A 60 -1.84 5.55 2.31
N GLN A 61 -2.54 5.03 3.31
CA GLN A 61 -2.33 3.68 3.81
C GLN A 61 -3.34 2.73 3.17
N PHE A 62 -2.85 1.63 2.61
CA PHE A 62 -3.71 0.56 2.14
C PHE A 62 -4.38 -0.15 3.32
N ASN A 63 -5.71 -0.16 3.32
CA ASN A 63 -6.52 -0.79 4.33
C ASN A 63 -6.72 -2.28 3.99
N ARG A 64 -6.30 -3.16 4.90
CA ARG A 64 -6.36 -4.62 4.74
C ARG A 64 -7.64 -5.22 5.35
N THR A 65 -8.69 -4.43 5.54
CA THR A 65 -9.91 -4.91 6.21
C THR A 65 -10.80 -5.76 5.30
N ASP A 66 -10.72 -5.58 3.98
CA ASP A 66 -11.49 -6.35 3.02
C ASP A 66 -10.95 -7.80 2.89
N HIS A 67 -11.80 -8.71 2.42
CA HIS A 67 -11.42 -10.12 2.27
C HIS A 67 -10.17 -10.31 1.40
N LEU A 68 -10.06 -9.52 0.32
CA LEU A 68 -8.92 -9.59 -0.58
C LEU A 68 -7.64 -9.02 0.06
N GLY A 69 -7.73 -7.92 0.80
CA GLY A 69 -6.60 -7.36 1.55
C GLY A 69 -6.09 -8.31 2.63
N LYS A 70 -7.00 -8.96 3.38
CA LYS A 70 -6.65 -9.99 4.37
C LYS A 70 -5.96 -11.19 3.71
N ALA A 71 -6.57 -11.77 2.67
CA ALA A 71 -6.00 -12.92 1.97
C ALA A 71 -4.60 -12.62 1.41
N ARG A 72 -4.38 -11.43 0.83
CA ARG A 72 -3.05 -11.02 0.35
C ARG A 72 -2.03 -10.91 1.49
N HIS A 73 -2.44 -10.41 2.64
CA HIS A 73 -1.57 -10.33 3.81
C HIS A 73 -1.20 -11.71 4.34
N ASP A 74 -2.18 -12.60 4.49
CA ASP A 74 -1.98 -13.95 5.01
C ASP A 74 -1.04 -14.77 4.11
N VAL A 75 -1.21 -14.66 2.79
CA VAL A 75 -0.28 -15.30 1.82
C VAL A 75 1.14 -14.73 1.95
N PHE A 76 1.28 -13.42 2.14
CA PHE A 76 2.59 -12.79 2.34
C PHE A 76 3.25 -13.25 3.64
N GLU A 77 2.52 -13.29 4.75
CA GLU A 77 3.03 -13.79 6.03
C GLU A 77 3.41 -15.28 5.95
N LYS A 78 2.61 -16.10 5.27
CA LYS A 78 2.94 -17.51 5.07
C LYS A 78 4.20 -17.69 4.22
N GLN A 79 4.39 -16.85 3.20
CA GLN A 79 5.62 -16.86 2.40
C GLN A 79 6.86 -16.48 3.23
N ILE A 80 6.73 -15.52 4.15
CA ILE A 80 7.81 -15.17 5.09
C ILE A 80 8.19 -16.37 5.96
N GLU A 81 7.20 -17.06 6.53
CA GLU A 81 7.41 -18.24 7.37
C GLU A 81 8.11 -19.36 6.59
N LEU A 82 7.59 -19.71 5.41
CA LEU A 82 8.16 -20.75 4.56
C LEU A 82 9.60 -20.42 4.14
N THR A 83 9.86 -19.17 3.76
CA THR A 83 11.21 -18.73 3.36
C THR A 83 12.17 -18.79 4.53
N THR A 84 11.73 -18.39 5.73
CA THR A 84 12.53 -18.48 6.96
C THR A 84 12.86 -19.94 7.28
N ASN A 85 11.88 -20.84 7.23
CA ASN A 85 12.09 -22.25 7.48
C ASN A 85 13.06 -22.89 6.48
N GLN A 86 13.00 -22.48 5.21
CA GLN A 86 13.86 -23.03 4.16
C GLN A 86 15.28 -22.45 4.16
N ARG A 87 15.44 -21.17 4.52
CA ARG A 87 16.70 -20.42 4.33
C ARG A 87 17.35 -19.93 5.63
N GLY A 88 16.71 -20.16 6.77
CA GLY A 88 17.11 -19.63 8.08
C GLY A 88 16.69 -18.19 8.34
N ALA A 89 16.35 -17.42 7.30
CA ALA A 89 15.83 -16.05 7.40
C ALA A 89 14.98 -15.70 6.16
N SER A 90 13.97 -14.84 6.33
CA SER A 90 13.17 -14.32 5.22
C SER A 90 13.85 -13.19 4.44
N ASN A 91 14.76 -12.46 5.10
CA ASN A 91 15.37 -11.23 4.58
C ASN A 91 14.32 -10.21 4.06
N MET A 92 13.21 -10.08 4.78
CA MET A 92 12.16 -9.11 4.46
C MET A 92 12.67 -7.67 4.63
N VAL A 93 12.43 -6.84 3.62
CA VAL A 93 12.87 -5.43 3.58
C VAL A 93 11.73 -4.52 3.14
N PHE A 94 11.81 -3.26 3.56
CA PHE A 94 10.99 -2.18 3.00
C PHE A 94 11.69 -1.59 1.77
N ALA A 95 10.90 -1.28 0.74
CA ALA A 95 11.39 -0.73 -0.51
C ALA A 95 10.33 0.18 -1.16
N TRP A 96 10.76 1.06 -2.06
CA TRP A 96 9.92 1.99 -2.79
C TRP A 96 9.61 1.46 -4.20
N HIS A 97 8.44 1.80 -4.73
CA HIS A 97 8.07 1.52 -6.12
C HIS A 97 7.53 2.80 -6.75
N GLY A 98 8.25 3.37 -7.71
CA GLY A 98 7.82 4.52 -8.49
C GLY A 98 6.91 4.07 -9.64
N THR A 99 5.74 4.67 -9.80
CA THR A 99 4.83 4.31 -10.89
C THR A 99 3.81 5.40 -11.19
N SER A 100 3.07 5.25 -12.29
CA SER A 100 2.02 6.20 -12.67
C SER A 100 0.77 6.04 -11.81
N ALA A 101 -0.03 7.11 -11.70
CA ALA A 101 -1.31 7.09 -10.99
C ALA A 101 -2.22 5.93 -11.41
N GLN A 102 -2.34 5.65 -12.71
CA GLN A 102 -3.15 4.55 -13.24
C GLN A 102 -2.65 3.18 -12.75
N ARG A 103 -1.32 2.99 -12.65
CA ARG A 103 -0.73 1.73 -12.18
C ARG A 103 -0.89 1.55 -10.67
N VAL A 104 -0.86 2.63 -9.89
CA VAL A 104 -1.16 2.59 -8.44
C VAL A 104 -2.54 1.97 -8.21
N GLU A 105 -3.56 2.42 -8.93
CA GLU A 105 -4.92 1.87 -8.82
C GLU A 105 -4.94 0.35 -9.12
N GLY A 106 -4.28 -0.06 -10.20
CA GLY A 106 -4.15 -1.47 -10.56
C GLY A 106 -3.44 -2.31 -9.50
N ILE A 107 -2.39 -1.76 -8.86
CA ILE A 107 -1.65 -2.43 -7.78
C ILE A 107 -2.51 -2.55 -6.52
N LEU A 108 -3.24 -1.50 -6.13
CA LEU A 108 -4.09 -1.57 -4.94
C LEU A 108 -5.23 -2.57 -5.12
N ALA A 109 -5.82 -2.63 -6.31
CA ALA A 109 -6.90 -3.56 -6.64
C ALA A 109 -6.43 -5.02 -6.72
N ARG A 110 -5.30 -5.30 -7.39
CA ARG A 110 -4.92 -6.68 -7.77
C ARG A 110 -3.53 -7.12 -7.31
N GLY A 111 -2.77 -6.25 -6.67
CA GLY A 111 -1.37 -6.46 -6.35
C GLY A 111 -0.42 -6.19 -7.52
N PHE A 112 0.85 -6.51 -7.32
CA PHE A 112 1.85 -6.42 -8.39
C PHE A 112 1.63 -7.55 -9.41
N THR A 113 1.46 -7.17 -10.67
CA THR A 113 1.25 -8.12 -11.78
C THR A 113 2.21 -7.79 -12.91
N THR A 114 2.45 -8.74 -13.82
CA THR A 114 3.31 -8.53 -14.99
C THR A 114 2.88 -7.36 -15.87
N LEU A 115 1.57 -7.04 -15.88
CA LEU A 115 0.99 -5.89 -16.58
C LEU A 115 1.39 -4.53 -15.96
N ASN A 116 1.78 -4.52 -14.69
CA ASN A 116 2.18 -3.30 -13.97
C ASN A 116 3.69 -3.04 -14.09
N ASN A 117 4.46 -3.95 -14.68
CA ASN A 117 5.91 -3.82 -14.82
C ASN A 117 6.25 -2.74 -15.84
N VAL A 118 7.15 -1.82 -15.48
CA VAL A 118 7.81 -0.95 -16.45
C VAL A 118 9.00 -1.75 -16.97
N PRO A 119 9.21 -1.88 -18.29
CA PRO A 119 10.47 -2.37 -18.79
C PRO A 119 11.55 -1.37 -18.41
N LEU A 120 12.29 -1.63 -17.33
CA LEU A 120 13.50 -0.87 -17.04
C LEU A 120 14.58 -1.42 -17.97
N LEU A 121 15.16 -0.54 -18.78
CA LEU A 121 16.24 -0.76 -19.75
C LEU A 121 17.03 -2.06 -19.52
N GLY A 122 16.59 -3.14 -20.18
CA GLY A 122 17.33 -4.30 -20.69
C GLY A 122 18.32 -5.11 -19.80
N TYR A 123 18.71 -4.65 -18.61
CA TYR A 123 19.89 -5.18 -17.92
C TYR A 123 19.60 -6.14 -16.77
N PHE A 124 18.40 -6.09 -16.17
CA PHE A 124 18.11 -6.78 -14.89
C PHE A 124 16.94 -7.79 -14.97
N GLY A 125 16.58 -8.24 -16.17
CA GLY A 125 15.50 -9.21 -16.41
C GLY A 125 14.10 -8.57 -16.44
N SER A 126 13.05 -9.41 -16.45
CA SER A 126 11.65 -8.95 -16.47
C SER A 126 11.03 -9.12 -15.08
N GLY A 127 10.66 -8.02 -14.41
CA GLY A 127 10.11 -8.08 -13.05
C GLY A 127 9.60 -6.75 -12.50
N VAL A 128 9.20 -6.78 -11.23
CA VAL A 128 8.85 -5.57 -10.46
C VAL A 128 10.14 -4.99 -9.91
N TYR A 129 10.41 -3.73 -10.24
CA TYR A 129 11.56 -3.00 -9.73
C TYR A 129 11.21 -2.26 -8.46
N LEU A 130 12.11 -2.38 -7.48
CA LEU A 130 11.99 -1.77 -6.18
C LEU A 130 13.27 -0.99 -5.87
N SER A 131 13.10 0.23 -5.40
CA SER A 131 14.17 1.08 -4.89
C SER A 131 14.44 0.80 -3.42
N PRO A 132 15.70 0.73 -2.97
CA PRO A 132 16.02 0.61 -1.54
C PRO A 132 15.41 1.75 -0.71
N LEU A 133 15.09 1.49 0.56
CA LEU A 133 14.43 2.46 1.44
C LEU A 133 15.13 3.84 1.51
N GLY A 134 16.46 3.87 1.46
CA GLY A 134 17.25 5.10 1.49
C GLY A 134 17.46 5.80 0.14
N LEU A 135 17.02 5.19 -0.96
CA LEU A 135 17.26 5.65 -2.33
C LEU A 135 15.96 5.63 -3.17
N PRO A 136 14.93 6.40 -2.79
CA PRO A 136 13.61 6.38 -3.44
C PRO A 136 13.62 6.84 -4.91
N HIS A 137 14.72 7.42 -5.40
CA HIS A 137 14.84 8.00 -6.75
C HIS A 137 15.32 7.01 -7.83
N LEU A 138 15.62 5.75 -7.47
CA LEU A 138 16.21 4.76 -8.40
C LEU A 138 15.19 3.88 -9.13
N GLY A 139 13.89 4.08 -8.90
CA GLY A 139 12.82 3.18 -9.32
C GLY A 139 11.72 3.84 -10.12
#